data_AF-A0A090J2K6-F1
#
_entry.id   AF-A0A090J2K6-F1
#
_cell.length_a   1.000
_cell.length_b   1.000
_cell.length_c   1.000
_cell.angle_alpha   90.00
_cell.angle_beta   90.00
_cell.angle_gamma   90.00
#
_symmetry.space_group_name_H-M   'P 1'
#
loop_
_entity.id
_entity.type
_entity.pdbx_description
1 polymer ?
#
loop_
_entity_poly.entity_id
_entity_poly.type
_entity_poly.pdbx_seq_one_letter_code
_entity_poly.pdbx_strand_id
1 'polypeptide(L)' 'MNTEKMENLSDQLLIESYYKALELQLSPEFIHLIEKEMERRSLLNKIKKTQTSKSLGSS' A
#
# COMPACT_ATOMS: atom_id res chain seq x y z
N MET A 1 3.28 18.86 0.52
CA MET A 1 3.87 17.91 1.48
C MET A 1 4.81 17.04 0.69
N ASN A 2 6.11 17.21 0.90
CA ASN A 2 7.14 16.54 0.11
C ASN A 2 7.37 15.16 0.72
N THR A 3 6.90 14.10 0.06
CA THR A 3 7.17 12.71 0.39
C THR A 3 8.50 12.27 -0.23
N GLU A 4 9.55 13.09 -0.08
CA GLU A 4 10.86 12.97 -0.76
C GLU A 4 11.54 11.59 -0.63
N LYS A 5 11.18 10.81 0.38
CA LYS A 5 11.68 9.43 0.55
C LYS A 5 10.84 8.36 -0.17
N MET A 6 9.52 8.55 -0.28
CA MET A 6 8.61 7.56 -0.86
C MET A 6 8.40 7.78 -2.36
N GLU A 7 8.64 8.99 -2.88
CA GLU A 7 8.57 9.29 -4.31
C GLU A 7 9.60 8.52 -5.15
N ASN A 8 10.74 8.17 -4.54
CA ASN A 8 11.81 7.43 -5.20
C ASN A 8 11.60 5.90 -5.20
N LEU A 9 10.59 5.40 -4.48
CA LEU A 9 10.28 3.97 -4.48
C LEU A 9 9.55 3.59 -5.77
N SER A 10 9.86 2.42 -6.32
CA SER A 10 9.04 1.82 -7.38
C SER A 10 7.68 1.39 -6.83
N ASP A 11 6.67 1.29 -7.69
CA ASP A 11 5.31 0.92 -7.27
C ASP A 11 5.28 -0.42 -6.51
N GLN A 12 6.09 -1.40 -6.93
CA GLN A 12 6.20 -2.70 -6.25
C GLN A 12 6.79 -2.53 -4.83
N LEU A 13 7.90 -1.81 -4.71
CA LEU A 13 8.57 -1.62 -3.43
C LEU A 13 7.74 -0.79 -2.45
N LEU A 14 6.96 0.18 -2.95
CA LEU A 14 6.03 0.97 -2.14
C LEU A 14 4.90 0.09 -1.58
N ILE A 15 4.34 -0.81 -2.40
CA ILE A 15 3.33 -1.78 -1.97
C ILE A 15 3.91 -2.76 -0.94
N GLU A 16 5.10 -3.31 -1.19
CA GLU A 16 5.77 -4.21 -0.24
C GLU A 16 6.08 -3.51 1.10
N SER A 17 6.48 -2.24 1.04
CA SER A 17 6.76 -1.43 2.23
C SER A 17 5.50 -1.17 3.04
N TYR A 18 4.36 -0.94 2.40
CA TYR A 18 3.05 -0.81 3.06
C TYR A 18 2.70 -2.08 3.85
N TYR A 19 2.78 -3.25 3.20
CA TYR A 19 2.46 -4.52 3.88
C TYR A 19 3.43 -4.84 5.02
N LYS A 20 4.74 -4.60 4.82
CA LYS A 20 5.73 -4.77 5.89
C LYS A 20 5.48 -3.80 7.05
N ALA A 21 5.09 -2.57 6.78
CA ALA A 21 4.76 -1.60 7.83
C ALA A 21 3.55 -2.04 8.67
N LEU A 22 2.55 -2.65 8.04
CA LEU A 22 1.40 -3.26 8.74
C LEU A 22 1.82 -4.49 9.56
N GLU A 23 2.61 -5.40 8.98
CA GLU A 23 3.08 -6.62 9.65
C GLU A 23 3.92 -6.29 10.90
N LEU A 24 4.81 -5.30 10.78
CA LEU A 24 5.66 -4.82 11.87
C LEU A 24 4.93 -3.88 12.85
N GLN A 25 3.64 -3.59 12.62
CA GLN A 25 2.84 -2.64 13.41
C GLN A 25 3.55 -1.30 13.63
N LEU A 26 4.13 -0.75 12.55
CA LEU A 26 4.78 0.56 12.60
C LEU A 26 3.78 1.67 12.93
N SER A 27 4.31 2.84 13.29
CA SER A 27 3.48 3.99 13.67
C SER A 27 2.40 4.29 12.63
N PRO A 28 1.16 4.60 13.03
CA PRO A 28 0.08 4.96 12.12
C PRO A 28 0.43 6.13 11.19
N GLU A 29 1.22 7.10 11.65
CA GLU A 29 1.70 8.21 10.82
C GLU A 29 2.57 7.73 9.65
N PHE A 30 3.43 6.73 9.87
CA PHE A 30 4.27 6.17 8.82
C PHE A 30 3.45 5.40 7.79
N ILE A 31 2.48 4.61 8.24
CA ILE A 31 1.55 3.90 7.35
C ILE A 31 0.77 4.92 6.51
N HIS A 32 0.26 5.98 7.15
CA HIS A 32 -0.49 7.03 6.48
C HIS A 32 0.32 7.79 5.40
N LEU A 33 1.62 7.98 5.62
CA LEU A 33 2.50 8.57 4.60
C LEU A 33 2.60 7.67 3.36
N ILE A 34 2.67 6.36 3.55
CA ILE A 34 2.69 5.39 2.44
C ILE A 34 1.34 5.38 1.73
N GLU A 35 0.22 5.36 2.46
CA GLU A 35 -1.13 5.42 1.89
C GLU A 35 -1.33 6.66 1.01
N LYS A 36 -0.91 7.83 1.47
CA LYS A 36 -0.97 9.08 0.69
C LYS A 36 -0.19 9.00 -0.62
N GLU A 37 1.00 8.42 -0.59
CA GLU A 37 1.81 8.24 -1.81
C GLU A 37 1.17 7.20 -2.75
N MET A 38 0.60 6.13 -2.20
CA MET A 38 -0.14 5.13 -2.99
C MET A 38 -1.40 5.70 -3.61
N GLU A 39 -2.12 6.57 -2.91
CA GLU A 39 -3.28 7.32 -3.42
C GLU A 39 -2.85 8.24 -4.57
N ARG A 40 -1.78 9.02 -4.38
CA ARG A 40 -1.22 9.92 -5.39
C ARG A 40 -0.87 9.20 -6.69
N ARG A 41 -0.35 7.96 -6.60
CA ARG A 41 -0.01 7.11 -7.76
C ARG A 41 -1.15 6.24 -8.26
N SER A 42 -2.34 6.35 -7.68
CA SER A 42 -3.50 5.48 -8.01
C SER A 42 -3.22 3.98 -7.83
N LEU A 43 -2.35 3.60 -6.89
CA LEU A 43 -1.96 2.22 -6.62
C LEU A 43 -2.92 1.48 -5.68
N LEU A 44 -3.78 2.21 -4.95
CA LEU A 44 -4.78 1.62 -4.06
C LEU A 44 -5.70 0.61 -4.79
N ASN A 45 -5.98 0.83 -6.08
CA ASN A 45 -6.75 -0.11 -6.90
C ASN A 45 -6.01 -1.44 -7.19
N LYS A 46 -4.68 -1.45 -7.16
CA LYS A 46 -3.88 -2.68 -7.32
C LYS A 46 -3.91 -3.55 -6.06
N ILE A 47 -3.98 -2.93 -4.89
CA ILE A 47 -4.07 -3.62 -3.58
C ILE A 47 -5.40 -4.38 -3.45
N LYS A 48 -6.52 -3.78 -3.86
CA LYS A 48 -7.85 -4.41 -3.70
C LYS A 48 -8.03 -5.70 -4.52
N LYS A 49 -7.33 -5.83 -5.66
CA LYS A 49 -7.43 -7.02 -6.52
C LYS A 49 -6.74 -8.27 -5.96
N THR A 50 -5.81 -8.13 -5.01
CA THR A 50 -5.10 -9.29 -4.44
C THR A 50 -5.87 -9.96 -3.29
N GLN A 51 -6.93 -9.34 -2.77
CA GLN A 51 -7.80 -9.95 -1.74
C GLN A 51 -9.18 -10.43 -2.25
N THR A 52 -9.56 -10.09 -3.49
CA THR A 52 -10.87 -10.49 -4.06
C THR A 52 -10.87 -11.81 -4.84
N SER A 53 -9.75 -12.52 -4.94
CA SER A 53 -9.69 -13.85 -5.57
C SER A 53 -9.69 -15.03 -4.59
N LYS A 54 -10.15 -14.84 -3.33
CA LYS A 54 -10.41 -15.95 -2.39
C LYS A 54 -11.87 -16.07 -1.91
N SER A 55 -12.82 -15.48 -2.63
CA SER A 55 -14.25 -15.77 -2.44
C SER A 55 -15.01 -15.57 -3.75
N LEU A 56 -15.04 -16.62 -4.56
CA LEU A 56 -16.11 -16.94 -5.53
C LEU A 56 -16.15 -18.47 -5.64
N GLY A 57 -16.31 -19.10 -4.47
CA GLY A 57 -16.96 -20.38 -4.32
C GLY A 57 -18.15 -20.13 -3.40
N SER A 58 -19.31 -20.68 -3.77
CA SER A 58 -20.61 -20.61 -3.07
C SER A 58 -21.53 -19.45 -3.47
N SER A 59 -22.21 -19.59 -4.61
CA SER A 59 -23.63 -20.00 -4.67
C SER A 59 -24.11 -20.08 -6.12
#